data_AF-A0A7S8AAQ7-F1
#
_entry.id   AF-A0A7S8AAQ7-F1
#
_cell.length_a   1.000
_cell.length_b   1.000
_cell.length_c   1.000
_cell.angle_alpha   90.00
_cell.angle_beta   90.00
_cell.angle_gamma   90.00
#
_symmetry.space_group_name_H-M   'P 1'
#
loop_
_entity.id
_entity.type
_entity.pdbx_description
1 polymer ?
#
loop_
_entity_poly.entity_id
_entity_poly.type
_entity_poly.pdbx_seq_one_letter_code
_entity_poly.pdbx_strand_id
1 'polypeptide(L)'
;MGLLQDTAIAASAGSLPLNGILATAEVRIRTEEANAQKRTELALDERKLKADVERKRGVVEGAEKERAAWNAQWKDALAALSLSAEGPIETIQEQIDAIDQMRETSVKIADLQHERIGKIERDIKAFATEVERLVASVSVQLAGEDADEAALKLHARLNASKQARDSLNEKSEAVENLQKKLDDCDRSRNDARVIMTGLQRAAGAGTIDALREAIQRSDQQRALKDERARLRDARSRW
;
A
#
# COMPACT_ATOMS: atom_id res chain seq x y z
N MET A 1 87.78 9.91 38.90
CA MET A 1 88.16 10.62 40.14
C MET A 1 88.64 9.71 41.29
N GLY A 2 88.73 8.38 41.15
CA GLY A 2 89.22 7.50 42.23
C GLY A 2 90.75 7.40 42.39
N LEU A 3 91.52 7.64 41.31
CA LEU A 3 92.97 7.47 41.31
C LEU A 3 93.73 8.52 42.14
N LEU A 4 93.18 9.73 42.31
CA LEU A 4 93.82 10.81 43.07
C LEU A 4 93.59 10.69 44.59
N GLN A 5 92.52 10.00 45.00
CA GLN A 5 92.25 9.71 46.42
C GLN A 5 93.15 8.56 46.93
N ASP A 6 93.47 7.60 46.07
CA ASP A 6 94.34 6.46 46.38
C ASP A 6 95.78 6.86 46.70
N THR A 7 96.31 7.82 45.97
CA THR A 7 97.67 8.34 46.20
C THR A 7 97.79 9.16 47.48
N ALA A 8 96.72 9.86 47.90
CA ALA A 8 96.73 10.68 49.11
C ALA A 8 96.65 9.82 50.40
N ILE A 9 95.91 8.71 50.37
CA ILE A 9 95.79 7.81 51.53
C ILE A 9 97.06 6.96 51.70
N ALA A 10 97.70 6.56 50.61
CA ALA A 10 98.97 5.82 50.65
C ALA A 10 100.12 6.63 51.29
N ALA A 11 100.17 7.95 51.05
CA ALA A 11 101.19 8.83 51.64
C ALA A 11 101.01 9.05 53.16
N SER A 12 99.80 8.85 53.70
CA SER A 12 99.47 9.06 55.12
C SER A 12 99.72 7.83 56.01
N ALA A 13 99.96 6.66 55.41
CA ALA A 13 100.10 5.40 56.14
C ALA A 13 101.41 5.30 56.96
N GLY A 14 102.43 6.11 56.64
CA GLY A 14 103.72 6.12 57.35
C GLY A 14 103.75 6.91 58.67
N SER A 15 102.68 7.64 59.01
CA SER A 15 102.67 8.60 60.15
C SER A 15 101.44 8.50 61.05
N LEU A 16 100.51 7.57 60.81
CA LEU A 16 99.30 7.40 61.62
C LEU A 16 99.45 6.24 62.62
N PRO A 17 98.99 6.38 63.88
CA PRO A 17 98.87 5.24 64.78
C PRO A 17 97.93 4.18 64.19
N LEU A 18 98.16 2.90 64.49
CA LEU A 18 97.45 1.73 63.93
C LEU A 18 95.93 1.89 63.79
N ASN A 19 95.29 2.59 64.75
CA ASN A 19 93.87 2.89 64.75
C ASN A 19 93.41 3.77 63.55
N GLY A 20 94.24 4.71 63.09
CA GLY A 20 93.94 5.56 61.92
C GLY A 20 94.07 4.83 60.58
N ILE A 21 94.98 3.84 60.49
CA ILE A 21 95.12 2.98 59.32
C ILE A 21 93.95 2.00 59.23
N LEU A 22 93.51 1.45 60.37
CA LEU A 22 92.31 0.60 60.43
C LEU A 22 91.04 1.38 60.04
N ALA A 23 90.86 2.60 60.56
CA ALA A 23 89.70 3.43 60.22
C ALA A 23 89.64 3.79 58.71
N THR A 24 90.79 4.08 58.09
CA THR A 24 90.85 4.37 56.65
C THR A 24 90.62 3.13 55.79
N ALA A 25 91.13 1.96 56.22
CA ALA A 25 90.86 0.68 55.57
C ALA A 25 89.37 0.30 55.66
N GLU A 26 88.72 0.49 56.82
CA GLU A 26 87.28 0.24 56.99
C GLU A 26 86.41 1.14 56.09
N VAL A 27 86.73 2.43 55.98
CA VAL A 27 86.03 3.34 55.07
C VAL A 27 86.18 2.89 53.63
N ARG A 28 87.37 2.41 53.25
CA ARG A 28 87.63 1.90 51.90
C ARG A 28 86.86 0.62 51.61
N ILE A 29 86.82 -0.32 52.55
CA ILE A 29 86.02 -1.55 52.43
C ILE A 29 84.54 -1.20 52.26
N ARG A 30 83.98 -0.32 53.11
CA ARG A 30 82.58 0.12 52.99
C ARG A 30 82.28 0.82 51.66
N THR A 31 83.23 1.58 51.13
CA THR A 31 83.09 2.26 49.84
C THR A 31 83.10 1.25 48.69
N GLU A 32 83.99 0.26 48.72
CA GLU A 32 84.03 -0.82 47.73
C GLU A 32 82.79 -1.72 47.80
N GLU A 33 82.28 -2.02 49.00
CA GLU A 33 81.03 -2.74 49.19
C GLU A 33 79.83 -1.96 48.63
N ALA A 34 79.74 -0.66 48.92
CA ALA A 34 78.70 0.21 48.36
C ALA A 34 78.80 0.33 46.84
N ASN A 35 80.02 0.40 46.29
CA ASN A 35 80.25 0.40 44.85
C ASN A 35 79.86 -0.95 44.21
N ALA A 36 80.18 -2.07 44.86
CA ALA A 36 79.78 -3.40 44.41
C ALA A 36 78.25 -3.54 44.40
N GLN A 37 77.56 -3.09 45.45
CA GLN A 37 76.10 -3.08 45.53
C GLN A 37 75.48 -2.25 44.40
N LYS A 38 75.96 -1.01 44.19
CA LYS A 38 75.49 -0.16 43.08
C LYS A 38 75.72 -0.79 41.71
N ARG A 39 76.87 -1.47 41.51
CA ARG A 39 77.13 -2.20 40.26
C ARG A 39 76.13 -3.33 40.05
N THR A 40 75.77 -4.07 41.11
CA THR A 40 74.77 -5.15 41.01
C THR A 40 73.37 -4.61 40.72
N GLU A 41 72.98 -3.50 41.34
CA GLU A 41 71.70 -2.83 41.10
C GLU A 41 71.59 -2.32 39.65
N LEU A 42 72.60 -1.58 39.18
CA LEU A 42 72.64 -1.09 37.81
C LEU A 42 72.64 -2.23 36.78
N ALA A 43 73.32 -3.35 37.06
CA ALA A 43 73.30 -4.52 36.17
C ALA A 43 71.93 -5.20 36.11
N LEU A 44 71.18 -5.21 37.22
CA LEU A 44 69.80 -5.70 37.24
C LEU A 44 68.86 -4.78 36.47
N ASP A 45 69.01 -3.47 36.64
CA ASP A 45 68.19 -2.49 35.92
C ASP A 45 68.50 -2.47 34.43
N GLU A 46 69.77 -2.59 34.04
CA GLU A 46 70.16 -2.75 32.64
C GLU A 46 69.51 -3.99 32.01
N ARG A 47 69.48 -5.12 32.73
CA ARG A 47 68.81 -6.35 32.27
C ARG A 47 67.31 -6.15 32.11
N LYS A 48 66.64 -5.51 33.08
CA LYS A 48 65.20 -5.22 33.01
C LYS A 48 64.88 -4.31 31.83
N LEU A 49 65.63 -3.22 31.67
CA LEU A 49 65.44 -2.27 30.57
C LEU A 49 65.67 -2.95 29.20
N LYS A 50 66.68 -3.81 29.08
CA LYS A 50 66.90 -4.61 27.85
C LYS A 50 65.72 -5.53 27.56
N ALA A 51 65.21 -6.24 28.57
CA ALA A 51 64.04 -7.11 28.41
C ALA A 51 62.79 -6.32 28.00
N ASP A 52 62.59 -5.13 28.57
CA ASP A 52 61.47 -4.25 28.20
C ASP A 52 61.60 -3.69 26.79
N VAL A 53 62.82 -3.33 26.35
CA VAL A 53 63.09 -2.89 24.98
C VAL A 53 62.77 -4.00 23.99
N GLU A 54 63.25 -5.22 24.22
CA GLU A 54 62.96 -6.37 23.35
C GLU A 54 61.47 -6.69 23.31
N ARG A 55 60.78 -6.65 24.46
CA ARG A 55 59.33 -6.85 24.51
C ARG A 55 58.59 -5.79 23.70
N LYS A 56 58.91 -4.51 23.88
CA LYS A 56 58.27 -3.41 23.15
C LYS A 56 58.56 -3.48 21.66
N ARG A 57 59.79 -3.85 21.28
CA ARG A 57 60.17 -4.08 19.89
C ARG A 57 59.32 -5.16 19.25
N GLY A 58 59.15 -6.31 19.93
CA GLY A 58 58.29 -7.38 19.44
C GLY A 58 56.83 -6.94 19.25
N VAL A 59 56.29 -6.12 20.15
CA VAL A 59 54.93 -5.56 20.01
C VAL A 59 54.82 -4.64 18.81
N VAL A 60 55.80 -3.75 18.59
CA VAL A 60 55.81 -2.84 17.45
C VAL A 60 55.92 -3.61 16.14
N GLU A 61 56.85 -4.57 16.05
CA GLU A 61 57.01 -5.42 14.86
C GLU A 61 55.74 -6.25 14.56
N GLY A 62 55.04 -6.72 15.61
CA GLY A 62 53.74 -7.39 15.47
C GLY A 62 52.67 -6.45 14.90
N ALA A 63 52.50 -5.28 15.51
CA ALA A 63 51.52 -4.29 15.08
C ALA A 63 51.78 -3.76 13.66
N GLU A 64 53.04 -3.61 13.25
CA GLU A 64 53.41 -3.23 11.89
C GLU A 64 53.02 -4.31 10.87
N LYS A 65 53.22 -5.59 11.19
CA LYS A 65 52.78 -6.71 10.36
C LYS A 65 51.26 -6.77 10.22
N GLU A 66 50.53 -6.63 11.32
CA GLU A 66 49.06 -6.60 11.30
C GLU A 66 48.53 -5.43 10.47
N ARG A 67 49.10 -4.23 10.64
CA ARG A 67 48.75 -3.06 9.85
C ARG A 67 49.04 -3.26 8.36
N ALA A 68 50.17 -3.87 8.01
CA ALA A 68 50.51 -4.16 6.62
C ALA A 68 49.52 -5.17 6.00
N ALA A 69 49.17 -6.22 6.73
CA ALA A 69 48.19 -7.22 6.29
C ALA A 69 46.80 -6.59 6.10
N TRP A 70 46.33 -5.78 7.05
CA TRP A 70 45.07 -5.07 6.95
C TRP A 70 45.04 -4.12 5.75
N ASN A 71 46.12 -3.37 5.50
CA ASN A 71 46.21 -2.46 4.36
C ASN A 71 46.20 -3.20 3.01
N ALA A 72 46.82 -4.39 2.94
CA ALA A 72 46.73 -5.23 1.75
C ALA A 72 45.29 -5.70 1.49
N GLN A 73 44.62 -6.23 2.52
CA GLN A 73 43.22 -6.67 2.42
C GLN A 73 42.28 -5.52 2.03
N TRP A 74 42.48 -4.33 2.59
CA TRP A 74 41.73 -3.13 2.24
C TRP A 74 41.88 -2.76 0.76
N LYS A 75 43.12 -2.76 0.25
CA LYS A 75 43.40 -2.49 -1.17
C LYS A 75 42.75 -3.52 -2.10
N ASP A 76 42.83 -4.80 -1.74
CA ASP A 76 42.20 -5.88 -2.51
C ASP A 76 40.67 -5.73 -2.55
N ALA A 77 40.05 -5.37 -1.41
CA ALA A 77 38.61 -5.13 -1.33
C ALA A 77 38.17 -3.93 -2.18
N LEU A 78 38.93 -2.83 -2.15
CA LEU A 78 38.65 -1.67 -3.00
C LEU A 78 38.83 -2.00 -4.48
N ALA A 79 39.86 -2.75 -4.84
CA ALA A 79 40.07 -3.19 -6.22
C ALA A 79 38.92 -4.08 -6.72
N ALA A 80 38.36 -4.96 -5.88
CA ALA A 80 37.19 -5.76 -6.22
C ALA A 80 35.93 -4.91 -6.50
N LEU A 81 35.84 -3.72 -5.90
CA LEU A 81 34.81 -2.72 -6.16
C LEU A 81 35.21 -1.72 -7.27
N SER A 82 36.36 -1.91 -7.93
CA SER A 82 36.95 -0.97 -8.89
C SER A 82 37.17 0.44 -8.34
N LEU A 83 37.43 0.56 -7.03
CA LEU A 83 37.71 1.80 -6.33
C LEU A 83 39.22 2.00 -6.17
N SER A 84 39.67 3.26 -6.24
CA SER A 84 41.08 3.60 -6.04
C SER A 84 41.40 3.68 -4.54
N ALA A 85 42.43 2.95 -4.12
CA ALA A 85 42.94 2.99 -2.75
C ALA A 85 43.87 4.20 -2.47
N GLU A 86 44.12 5.05 -3.47
CA GLU A 86 44.99 6.24 -3.35
C GLU A 86 44.20 7.51 -2.97
N GLY A 87 42.86 7.43 -2.91
CA GLY A 87 42.01 8.56 -2.56
C GLY A 87 41.91 8.82 -1.05
N PRO A 88 41.39 9.98 -0.64
CA PRO A 88 40.98 10.23 0.74
C PRO A 88 39.95 9.20 1.21
N ILE A 89 40.03 8.80 2.48
CA ILE A 89 39.13 7.78 3.07
C ILE A 89 37.67 8.23 2.96
N GLU A 90 37.41 9.52 3.13
CA GLU A 90 36.09 10.13 3.04
C GLU A 90 35.48 9.94 1.64
N THR A 91 36.25 10.17 0.58
CA THR A 91 35.80 9.97 -0.80
C THR A 91 35.53 8.50 -1.11
N ILE A 92 36.36 7.59 -0.58
CA ILE A 92 36.15 6.15 -0.73
C ILE A 92 34.86 5.72 -0.01
N GLN A 93 34.60 6.25 1.18
CA GLN A 93 33.37 5.98 1.93
C GLN A 93 32.13 6.45 1.17
N GLU A 94 32.15 7.67 0.62
CA GLU A 94 31.04 8.20 -0.19
C GLU A 94 30.76 7.30 -1.42
N GLN A 95 31.82 6.77 -2.05
CA GLN A 95 31.67 5.85 -3.18
C GLN A 95 31.08 4.50 -2.76
N ILE A 96 31.49 3.95 -1.61
CA ILE A 96 30.92 2.72 -1.06
C ILE A 96 29.43 2.93 -0.74
N ASP A 97 29.09 4.03 -0.09
CA ASP A 97 27.70 4.36 0.25
C ASP A 97 26.83 4.50 -1.01
N ALA A 98 27.38 5.12 -2.08
CA ALA A 98 26.69 5.22 -3.36
C ALA A 98 26.45 3.83 -3.99
N ILE A 99 27.42 2.92 -3.94
CA ILE A 99 27.26 1.55 -4.44
C ILE A 99 26.17 0.81 -3.67
N ASP A 100 26.10 0.97 -2.35
CA ASP A 100 25.08 0.33 -1.52
C ASP A 100 23.68 0.91 -1.78
N GLN A 101 23.57 2.23 -1.97
CA GLN A 101 22.32 2.86 -2.40
C GLN A 101 21.86 2.37 -3.78
N MET A 102 22.79 2.17 -4.73
CA MET A 102 22.49 1.61 -6.04
C MET A 102 21.98 0.17 -5.94
N ARG A 103 22.58 -0.65 -5.06
CA ARG A 103 22.12 -2.02 -4.80
C ARG A 103 20.71 -2.03 -4.20
N GLU A 104 20.45 -1.21 -3.20
CA GLU A 104 19.11 -1.09 -2.60
C GLU A 104 18.06 -0.65 -3.63
N THR A 105 18.40 0.34 -4.45
CA THR A 105 17.52 0.83 -5.52
C THR A 105 17.26 -0.26 -6.56
N SER A 106 18.27 -1.04 -6.93
CA SER A 106 18.13 -2.15 -7.87
C SER A 106 17.16 -3.22 -7.37
N VAL A 107 17.19 -3.53 -6.08
CA VAL A 107 16.23 -4.45 -5.44
C VAL A 107 14.81 -3.88 -5.53
N LYS A 108 14.62 -2.59 -5.23
CA LYS A 108 13.30 -1.92 -5.35
C LYS A 108 12.77 -1.93 -6.78
N ILE A 109 13.65 -1.75 -7.78
CA ILE A 109 13.28 -1.83 -9.20
C ILE A 109 12.82 -3.25 -9.55
N ALA A 110 13.58 -4.27 -9.14
CA ALA A 110 13.24 -5.66 -9.41
C ALA A 110 11.89 -6.04 -8.78
N ASP A 111 11.64 -5.62 -7.53
CA ASP A 111 10.36 -5.81 -6.84
C ASP A 111 9.22 -5.13 -7.59
N LEU A 112 9.39 -3.85 -7.98
CA LEU A 112 8.37 -3.14 -8.75
C LEU A 112 8.05 -3.81 -10.10
N GLN A 113 9.08 -4.30 -10.79
CA GLN A 113 8.91 -5.02 -12.05
C GLN A 113 8.15 -6.34 -11.86
N HIS A 114 8.55 -7.15 -10.87
CA HIS A 114 7.97 -8.48 -10.72
C HIS A 114 6.61 -8.46 -10.00
N GLU A 115 6.52 -7.76 -8.87
CA GLU A 115 5.35 -7.78 -8.02
C GLU A 115 4.23 -6.88 -8.51
N ARG A 116 4.55 -5.75 -9.15
CA ARG A 116 3.52 -4.79 -9.58
C ARG A 116 3.25 -4.87 -11.07
N ILE A 117 4.27 -4.60 -11.90
CA ILE A 117 4.10 -4.58 -13.35
C ILE A 117 3.69 -5.97 -13.85
N GLY A 118 4.41 -7.01 -13.45
CA GLY A 118 4.09 -8.39 -13.85
C GLY A 118 2.72 -8.88 -13.37
N LYS A 119 2.18 -8.38 -12.24
CA LYS A 119 0.79 -8.67 -11.84
C LYS A 119 -0.22 -7.94 -12.72
N ILE A 120 -0.02 -6.65 -12.96
CA ILE A 120 -0.90 -5.85 -13.82
C ILE A 120 -0.96 -6.44 -15.24
N GLU A 121 0.18 -6.83 -15.82
CA GLU A 121 0.21 -7.45 -17.16
C GLU A 121 -0.54 -8.79 -17.20
N ARG A 122 -0.42 -9.61 -16.14
CA ARG A 122 -1.20 -10.85 -16.01
C ARG A 122 -2.69 -10.56 -15.92
N ASP A 123 -3.09 -9.58 -15.14
CA ASP A 123 -4.49 -9.19 -14.96
C ASP A 123 -5.08 -8.63 -16.27
N ILE A 124 -4.34 -7.80 -17.00
CA ILE A 124 -4.73 -7.29 -18.33
C ILE A 124 -4.94 -8.46 -19.30
N LYS A 125 -4.01 -9.42 -19.33
CA LYS A 125 -4.13 -10.60 -20.21
C LYS A 125 -5.32 -11.49 -19.83
N ALA A 126 -5.54 -11.70 -18.54
CA ALA A 126 -6.69 -12.47 -18.04
C ALA A 126 -8.01 -11.78 -18.41
N PHE A 127 -8.09 -10.46 -18.21
CA PHE A 127 -9.23 -9.65 -18.62
C PHE A 127 -9.50 -9.76 -20.12
N ALA A 128 -8.48 -9.58 -20.96
CA ALA A 128 -8.61 -9.69 -22.40
C ALA A 128 -9.12 -11.07 -22.84
N THR A 129 -8.62 -12.15 -22.21
CA THR A 129 -9.05 -13.52 -22.49
C THR A 129 -10.52 -13.74 -22.13
N GLU A 130 -10.96 -13.23 -20.98
CA GLU A 130 -12.36 -13.35 -20.55
C GLU A 130 -13.31 -12.52 -21.43
N VAL A 131 -12.90 -11.31 -21.82
CA VAL A 131 -13.67 -10.49 -22.77
C VAL A 131 -13.78 -11.18 -24.11
N GLU A 132 -12.69 -11.72 -24.65
CA GLU A 132 -12.70 -12.47 -25.91
C GLU A 132 -13.66 -13.66 -25.84
N ARG A 133 -13.63 -14.42 -24.74
CA ARG A 133 -14.56 -15.54 -24.50
C ARG A 133 -16.01 -15.07 -24.47
N LEU A 134 -16.28 -13.95 -23.79
CA LEU A 134 -17.62 -13.37 -23.71
C LEU A 134 -18.11 -12.90 -25.07
N VAL A 135 -17.27 -12.18 -25.82
CA VAL A 135 -17.54 -11.71 -27.19
C VAL A 135 -17.86 -12.88 -28.10
N ALA A 136 -17.07 -13.95 -28.06
CA ALA A 136 -17.32 -15.16 -28.85
C ALA A 136 -18.70 -15.79 -28.56
N SER A 137 -19.16 -15.72 -27.31
CA SER A 137 -20.45 -16.28 -26.90
C SER A 137 -21.67 -15.41 -27.20
N VAL A 138 -21.53 -14.08 -27.19
CA VAL A 138 -22.68 -13.15 -27.26
C VAL A 138 -22.73 -12.36 -28.57
N SER A 139 -21.59 -12.04 -29.19
CA SER A 139 -21.54 -11.15 -30.36
C SER A 139 -20.25 -11.29 -31.17
N VAL A 140 -20.28 -12.12 -32.21
CA VAL A 140 -19.18 -12.29 -33.19
C VAL A 140 -18.76 -10.96 -33.85
N GLN A 141 -19.65 -9.96 -33.92
CA GLN A 141 -19.36 -8.65 -34.50
C GLN A 141 -18.31 -7.82 -33.73
N LEU A 142 -18.05 -8.14 -32.46
CA LEU A 142 -17.04 -7.46 -31.65
C LEU A 142 -15.73 -8.26 -31.62
N ALA A 143 -15.63 -9.36 -32.37
CA ALA A 143 -14.43 -10.18 -32.42
C ALA A 143 -13.26 -9.40 -33.04
N GLY A 144 -12.11 -9.42 -32.38
CA GLY A 144 -10.90 -8.72 -32.82
C GLY A 144 -10.83 -7.24 -32.41
N GLU A 145 -11.83 -6.71 -31.70
CA GLU A 145 -11.69 -5.41 -31.03
C GLU A 145 -10.81 -5.50 -29.78
N ASP A 146 -10.27 -4.37 -29.34
CA ASP A 146 -9.59 -4.27 -28.06
C ASP A 146 -10.54 -4.65 -26.90
N ALA A 147 -10.01 -5.33 -25.89
CA ALA A 147 -10.80 -5.88 -24.79
C ALA A 147 -11.56 -4.80 -24.01
N ASP A 148 -10.96 -3.62 -23.80
CA ASP A 148 -11.61 -2.53 -23.06
C ASP A 148 -12.78 -1.96 -23.87
N GLU A 149 -12.57 -1.72 -25.17
CA GLU A 149 -13.61 -1.23 -26.06
C GLU A 149 -14.77 -2.24 -26.22
N ALA A 150 -14.45 -3.52 -26.38
CA ALA A 150 -15.43 -4.57 -26.50
C ALA A 150 -16.28 -4.70 -25.22
N ALA A 151 -15.65 -4.64 -24.04
CA ALA A 151 -16.35 -4.67 -22.77
C ALA A 151 -17.31 -3.46 -22.60
N LEU A 152 -16.85 -2.26 -22.96
CA LEU A 152 -17.69 -1.05 -22.92
C LEU A 152 -18.90 -1.15 -23.85
N LYS A 153 -18.70 -1.63 -25.09
CA LYS A 153 -19.79 -1.83 -26.06
C LYS A 153 -20.77 -2.91 -25.59
N LEU A 154 -20.27 -4.01 -25.03
CA LEU A 154 -21.12 -5.06 -24.45
C LEU A 154 -21.95 -4.51 -23.29
N HIS A 155 -21.36 -3.71 -22.40
CA HIS A 155 -22.10 -3.09 -21.30
C HIS A 155 -23.19 -2.13 -21.82
N ALA A 156 -22.87 -1.29 -22.80
CA ALA A 156 -23.82 -0.39 -23.42
C ALA A 156 -25.01 -1.15 -24.05
N ARG A 157 -24.72 -2.23 -24.78
CA ARG A 157 -25.75 -3.11 -25.36
C ARG A 157 -26.61 -3.75 -24.28
N LEU A 158 -26.02 -4.27 -23.22
CA LEU A 158 -26.76 -4.86 -22.10
C LEU A 158 -27.72 -3.84 -21.47
N ASN A 159 -27.27 -2.61 -21.24
CA ASN A 159 -28.11 -1.55 -20.67
C ASN A 159 -29.26 -1.17 -21.61
N ALA A 160 -28.99 -1.03 -22.92
CA ALA A 160 -30.02 -0.77 -23.91
C ALA A 160 -31.07 -1.89 -23.97
N SER A 161 -30.62 -3.17 -23.92
CA SER A 161 -31.53 -4.32 -23.88
C SER A 161 -32.37 -4.37 -22.60
N LYS A 162 -31.81 -4.00 -21.43
CA LYS A 162 -32.58 -3.88 -20.19
C LYS A 162 -33.66 -2.81 -20.29
N GLN A 163 -33.32 -1.61 -20.76
CA GLN A 163 -34.28 -0.52 -20.95
C GLN A 163 -35.39 -0.89 -21.94
N ALA A 164 -35.03 -1.56 -23.06
CA ALA A 164 -36.02 -2.04 -24.02
C ALA A 164 -36.97 -3.08 -23.42
N ARG A 165 -36.44 -3.99 -22.58
CA ARG A 165 -37.24 -4.99 -21.88
C ARG A 165 -38.20 -4.36 -20.85
N ASP A 166 -37.72 -3.38 -20.09
CA ASP A 166 -38.55 -2.67 -19.11
C ASP A 166 -39.68 -1.90 -19.82
N SER A 167 -39.37 -1.23 -20.93
CA SER A 167 -40.38 -0.54 -21.75
C SER A 167 -41.37 -1.51 -22.39
N LEU A 168 -40.92 -2.69 -22.82
CA LEU A 168 -41.81 -3.73 -23.34
C LEU A 168 -42.78 -4.20 -22.26
N ASN A 169 -42.29 -4.48 -21.05
CA ASN A 169 -43.12 -4.90 -19.93
C ASN A 169 -44.18 -3.82 -19.58
N GLU A 170 -43.76 -2.56 -19.46
CA GLU A 170 -44.67 -1.44 -19.18
C GLU A 170 -45.77 -1.32 -20.24
N LYS A 171 -45.39 -1.41 -21.52
CA LYS A 171 -46.35 -1.34 -22.63
C LYS A 171 -47.27 -2.56 -22.66
N SER A 172 -46.77 -3.75 -22.36
CA SER A 172 -47.58 -4.97 -22.26
C SER A 172 -48.63 -4.85 -21.16
N GLU A 173 -48.25 -4.37 -19.98
CA GLU A 173 -49.18 -4.09 -18.88
C GLU A 173 -50.22 -3.03 -19.26
N ALA A 174 -49.81 -1.98 -19.96
CA ALA A 174 -50.72 -0.95 -20.45
C ALA A 174 -51.74 -1.52 -21.46
N VAL A 175 -51.30 -2.39 -22.38
CA VAL A 175 -52.18 -3.06 -23.34
C VAL A 175 -53.17 -3.97 -22.64
N GLU A 176 -52.73 -4.79 -21.67
CA GLU A 176 -53.63 -5.65 -20.90
C GLU A 176 -54.69 -4.85 -20.13
N ASN A 177 -54.28 -3.73 -19.52
CA ASN A 177 -55.20 -2.86 -18.80
C ASN A 177 -56.21 -2.16 -19.73
N LEU A 178 -55.76 -1.74 -20.92
CA LEU A 178 -56.65 -1.16 -21.93
C LEU A 178 -57.63 -2.19 -22.49
N GLN A 179 -57.19 -3.44 -22.70
CA GLN A 179 -58.05 -4.52 -23.15
C GLN A 179 -59.14 -4.82 -22.12
N LYS A 180 -58.80 -4.89 -20.82
CA LYS A 180 -59.79 -5.06 -19.75
C LYS A 180 -60.83 -3.92 -19.74
N LYS A 181 -60.38 -2.67 -19.89
CA LYS A 181 -61.28 -1.52 -19.98
C LYS A 181 -62.20 -1.58 -21.19
N LEU A 182 -61.69 -2.04 -22.34
CA LEU A 182 -62.49 -2.21 -23.54
C LEU A 182 -63.58 -3.27 -23.33
N ASP A 183 -63.20 -4.43 -22.77
CA ASP A 183 -64.12 -5.52 -22.46
C ASP A 183 -65.23 -5.06 -21.48
N ASP A 184 -64.87 -4.28 -20.45
CA ASP A 184 -65.83 -3.71 -19.50
C ASP A 184 -66.76 -2.68 -20.15
N CYS A 185 -66.25 -1.83 -21.04
CA CYS A 185 -67.07 -0.90 -21.82
C CYS A 185 -68.02 -1.65 -22.75
N ASP A 186 -67.57 -2.72 -23.38
CA ASP A 186 -68.40 -3.55 -24.26
C ASP A 186 -69.52 -4.28 -23.51
N ARG A 187 -69.20 -4.82 -22.32
CA ARG A 187 -70.22 -5.37 -21.41
C ARG A 187 -71.24 -4.31 -21.02
N SER A 188 -70.79 -3.14 -20.56
CA SER A 188 -71.67 -2.04 -20.18
C SER A 188 -72.57 -1.57 -21.34
N ARG A 189 -72.01 -1.47 -22.55
CA ARG A 189 -72.75 -1.15 -23.77
C ARG A 189 -73.81 -2.20 -24.08
N ASN A 190 -73.47 -3.48 -23.97
CA ASN A 190 -74.41 -4.57 -24.20
C ASN A 190 -75.55 -4.56 -23.17
N ASP A 191 -75.23 -4.39 -21.89
CA ASP A 191 -76.22 -4.30 -20.81
C ASP A 191 -77.17 -3.12 -21.03
N ALA A 192 -76.64 -1.93 -21.35
CA ALA A 192 -77.44 -0.76 -21.68
C ALA A 192 -78.37 -1.02 -22.89
N ARG A 193 -77.87 -1.71 -23.92
CA ARG A 193 -78.66 -2.09 -25.10
C ARG A 193 -79.78 -3.07 -24.77
N VAL A 194 -79.52 -4.06 -23.90
CA VAL A 194 -80.54 -5.01 -23.41
C VAL A 194 -81.64 -4.27 -22.67
N ILE A 195 -81.28 -3.38 -21.74
CA ILE A 195 -82.24 -2.55 -20.98
C ILE A 195 -83.07 -1.69 -21.94
N MET A 196 -82.41 -0.98 -22.87
CA MET A 196 -83.08 -0.14 -23.86
C MET A 196 -84.08 -0.92 -24.71
N THR A 197 -83.70 -2.09 -25.20
CA THR A 197 -84.57 -2.95 -26.01
C THR A 197 -85.77 -3.45 -25.19
N GLY A 198 -85.57 -3.76 -23.91
CA GLY A 198 -86.64 -4.11 -22.99
C GLY A 198 -87.64 -2.98 -22.79
N LEU A 199 -87.15 -1.76 -22.56
CA LEU A 199 -87.99 -0.56 -22.41
C LEU A 199 -88.76 -0.23 -23.70
N GLN A 200 -88.12 -0.32 -24.86
CA GLN A 200 -88.75 -0.17 -26.18
C GLN A 200 -89.92 -1.14 -26.35
N ARG A 201 -89.71 -2.42 -26.04
CA ARG A 201 -90.76 -3.45 -26.11
C ARG A 201 -91.92 -3.16 -25.16
N ALA A 202 -91.62 -2.79 -23.91
CA ALA A 202 -92.66 -2.49 -22.91
C ALA A 202 -93.50 -1.25 -23.28
N ALA A 203 -92.88 -0.25 -23.90
CA ALA A 203 -93.55 0.97 -24.36
C ALA A 203 -94.23 0.83 -25.73
N GLY A 204 -94.05 -0.29 -26.44
CA GLY A 204 -94.50 -0.45 -27.83
C GLY A 204 -93.79 0.48 -28.82
N ALA A 205 -92.61 0.98 -28.45
CA ALA A 205 -91.84 1.93 -29.26
C ALA A 205 -90.77 1.20 -30.08
N GLY A 206 -90.88 1.27 -31.42
CA GLY A 206 -89.95 0.60 -32.33
C GLY A 206 -88.57 1.26 -32.45
N THR A 207 -88.42 2.51 -31.98
CA THR A 207 -87.16 3.28 -32.05
C THR A 207 -86.85 3.96 -30.73
N ILE A 208 -85.59 4.39 -30.57
CA ILE A 208 -85.15 5.14 -29.36
C ILE A 208 -85.91 6.45 -29.24
N ASP A 209 -86.10 7.16 -30.36
CA ASP A 209 -86.81 8.43 -30.38
C ASP A 209 -88.30 8.24 -30.04
N ALA A 210 -88.94 7.18 -30.57
CA ALA A 210 -90.31 6.84 -30.19
C ALA A 210 -90.44 6.49 -28.69
N LEU A 211 -89.40 5.88 -28.09
CA LEU A 211 -89.36 5.62 -26.65
C LEU A 211 -89.22 6.93 -25.86
N ARG A 212 -88.35 7.86 -26.30
CA ARG A 212 -88.24 9.20 -25.69
C ARG A 212 -89.57 9.95 -25.74
N GLU A 213 -90.26 9.94 -26.87
CA GLU A 213 -91.59 10.54 -27.01
C GLU A 213 -92.64 9.86 -26.13
N ALA A 214 -92.58 8.53 -25.97
CA ALA A 214 -93.47 7.80 -25.07
C ALA A 214 -93.23 8.16 -23.60
N ILE A 215 -91.96 8.29 -23.17
CA ILE A 215 -91.58 8.76 -21.83
C ILE A 215 -92.11 10.19 -21.62
N GLN A 216 -91.87 11.09 -22.55
CA GLN A 216 -92.32 12.49 -22.45
C GLN A 216 -93.86 12.59 -22.36
N ARG A 217 -94.60 11.80 -23.14
CA ARG A 217 -96.06 11.73 -23.05
C ARG A 217 -96.54 11.17 -21.70
N SER A 218 -95.88 10.13 -21.18
CA SER A 218 -96.17 9.59 -19.85
C SER A 218 -95.93 10.63 -18.75
N ASP A 219 -94.82 11.38 -18.81
CA ASP A 219 -94.49 12.42 -17.82
C ASP A 219 -95.50 13.58 -17.88
N GLN A 220 -95.88 14.02 -19.08
CA GLN A 220 -96.95 15.01 -19.25
C GLN A 220 -98.28 14.50 -18.69
N GLN A 221 -98.62 13.23 -18.91
CA GLN A 221 -99.85 12.66 -18.37
C GLN A 221 -99.82 12.53 -16.84
N ARG A 222 -98.67 12.21 -16.24
CA ARG A 222 -98.49 12.23 -14.78
C ARG A 222 -98.66 13.64 -14.23
N ALA A 223 -98.00 14.63 -14.81
CA ALA A 223 -98.13 16.04 -14.41
C ALA A 223 -99.58 16.54 -14.48
N LEU A 224 -100.31 16.22 -15.56
CA LEU A 224 -101.72 16.57 -15.71
C LEU A 224 -102.63 15.83 -14.71
N LYS A 225 -102.32 14.57 -14.37
CA LYS A 225 -103.06 13.82 -13.33
C LYS A 225 -102.84 14.44 -11.95
N ASP A 226 -101.60 14.81 -11.63
CA ASP A 226 -101.25 15.47 -10.37
C ASP A 226 -101.95 16.82 -10.26
N GLU A 227 -101.94 17.60 -11.34
CA GLU A 227 -102.64 18.89 -11.39
C GLU A 227 -104.17 18.72 -11.24
N ARG A 228 -104.74 17.71 -11.90
CA ARG A 228 -106.16 17.37 -11.73
C ARG A 228 -106.49 16.91 -10.31
N ALA A 229 -105.59 16.19 -9.64
CA ALA A 229 -105.76 15.80 -8.25
C ALA A 229 -105.73 17.02 -7.32
N ARG A 230 -104.77 17.93 -7.53
CA ARG A 230 -104.69 19.21 -6.81
C ARG A 230 -105.95 20.06 -6.97
N LEU A 231 -106.45 20.19 -8.20
CA LEU A 231 -107.69 20.93 -8.48
C LEU A 231 -108.92 20.28 -7.86
N ARG A 232 -108.97 18.94 -7.80
CA ARG A 232 -110.05 18.19 -7.14
C ARG A 232 -110.01 18.37 -5.62
N ASP A 233 -108.84 18.31 -5.02
CA ASP A 233 -108.63 18.55 -3.58
C ASP A 233 -108.86 20.01 -3.19
N ALA A 234 -108.61 20.96 -4.10
CA ALA A 234 -108.95 22.36 -3.91
C ALA A 234 -110.47 22.56 -3.97
N ARG A 235 -111.16 21.88 -4.90
CA ARG A 235 -112.61 21.94 -5.06
C ARG A 235 -113.39 21.23 -3.93
N SER A 236 -112.80 20.27 -3.23
CA SER A 236 -113.40 19.64 -2.03
C SER A 236 -113.15 20.42 -0.73
N ARG A 237 -112.43 21.55 -0.79
CA ARG A 237 -112.18 22.46 0.34
C ARG A 237 -113.02 23.75 0.31
N TRP A 238 -113.85 23.92 -0.72
CA TRP A 238 -114.91 24.94 -0.82
C TRP A 238 -116.27 24.27 -0.63
#